data_AF-A0A4Y2SHM0-F1
#
_entry.id   AF-A0A4Y2SHM0-F1
#
_cell.length_a   1.000
_cell.length_b   1.000
_cell.length_c   1.000
_cell.angle_alpha   90.00
_cell.angle_beta   90.00
_cell.angle_gamma   90.00
#
_symmetry.space_group_name_H-M   'P 1'
#
loop_
_entity.id
_entity.type
_entity.pdbx_description
1 polymer ?
#
loop_
_entity_poly.entity_id
_entity_poly.type
_entity_poly.pdbx_seq_one_letter_code
_entity_poly.pdbx_strand_id
1 'polypeptide(L)'
;MVSLVRSVGYQILRWKISHQELNARILEQLCWTSTGTVDNKKTAERFVRLEILELEKRYKLACSYCLDNYISLLWNELPSRSKRRFYVILSDSLVTRMPLETYWAYVLEGKESEVNCFFANIFGERFSFYECAFQFSASTGNKAATGYFFQKLSNEERDSSLLKAVYALITESKRYIFDPYPFKHEKDSEVLCYLLSLMNPEHQMQVLKKHPCYVLTRFLYWPWQDLFYDFSDLIWPFLPEIGCGNLIYIICANIRNANYYFPNLIQNFFLRIPNQFRKHFVRTFFIYAEPIFSEISDNEDIETMRVFFRNVDPEYRVFLVLENKFLLFLHNLIMGGKWHFAELCIQEASSSKEDKKRLKEAFVHHFRSGSSIDGILSHSLKRLFKFLNVSEAGAP
;
A
#
# COMPACT_ATOMS: atom_id res chain seq x y z
N MET A 1 9.72 -20.30 6.03
CA MET A 1 11.09 -19.99 5.55
C MET A 1 11.05 -19.19 4.24
N VAL A 2 10.26 -19.59 3.24
CA VAL A 2 10.09 -18.84 1.96
C VAL A 2 9.56 -17.42 2.15
N SER A 3 8.60 -17.20 3.05
CA SER A 3 8.07 -15.86 3.37
C SER A 3 9.14 -14.91 3.91
N LEU A 4 9.99 -15.38 4.83
CA LEU A 4 11.07 -14.57 5.42
C LEU A 4 12.13 -14.19 4.39
N VAL A 5 12.55 -15.13 3.54
CA VAL A 5 13.52 -14.88 2.45
C VAL A 5 12.96 -13.88 1.44
N ARG A 6 11.66 -13.97 1.12
CA ARG A 6 10.98 -13.02 0.23
C ARG A 6 10.94 -11.61 0.84
N SER A 7 10.63 -11.48 2.13
CA SER A 7 10.61 -10.19 2.83
C SER A 7 11.99 -9.53 2.88
N VAL A 8 13.06 -10.30 3.17
CA VAL A 8 14.44 -9.78 3.20
C VAL A 8 14.90 -9.34 1.80
N GLY A 9 14.68 -10.18 0.78
CA GLY A 9 15.01 -9.84 -0.61
C GLY A 9 14.25 -8.60 -1.10
N TYR A 10 12.99 -8.44 -0.68
CA TYR A 10 12.19 -7.27 -0.97
C TYR A 10 12.76 -5.99 -0.34
N GLN A 11 13.18 -6.03 0.93
CA GLN A 11 13.80 -4.88 1.60
C GLN A 11 15.11 -4.46 0.93
N ILE A 12 15.91 -5.44 0.47
CA ILE A 12 17.11 -5.18 -0.34
C ILE A 12 16.76 -4.47 -1.65
N LEU A 13 15.78 -5.00 -2.39
CA LEU A 13 15.33 -4.42 -3.65
C LEU A 13 14.78 -3.00 -3.47
N ARG A 14 14.03 -2.77 -2.39
CA ARG A 14 13.50 -1.45 -2.02
C ARG A 14 14.61 -0.44 -1.78
N TRP A 15 15.64 -0.84 -1.02
CA TRP A 15 16.80 0.01 -0.77
C TRP A 15 17.52 0.37 -2.08
N LYS A 16 17.75 -0.63 -2.94
CA LYS A 16 18.31 -0.42 -4.29
C LYS A 16 17.52 0.61 -5.08
N ILE A 17 16.20 0.41 -5.23
CA ILE A 17 15.38 1.26 -6.10
C ILE A 17 15.37 2.70 -5.58
N SER A 18 15.35 2.88 -4.26
CA SER A 18 15.37 4.21 -3.64
C SER A 18 16.67 4.98 -3.87
N HIS A 19 17.79 4.29 -4.06
CA HIS A 19 19.11 4.92 -4.12
C HIS A 19 19.86 4.68 -5.44
N GLN A 20 19.29 3.90 -6.37
CA GLN A 20 19.84 3.53 -7.67
C GLN A 20 21.22 2.84 -7.64
N GLU A 21 21.61 2.23 -6.51
CA GLU A 21 22.91 1.56 -6.36
C GLU A 21 22.77 0.07 -6.02
N LEU A 22 23.41 -0.79 -6.81
CA LEU A 22 23.74 -2.15 -6.41
C LEU A 22 25.17 -2.49 -6.81
N ASN A 23 25.99 -2.69 -5.79
CA ASN A 23 27.11 -3.60 -5.88
C ASN A 23 26.88 -4.67 -4.80
N ALA A 24 27.29 -5.92 -5.03
CA ALA A 24 27.20 -6.99 -4.03
C ALA A 24 27.83 -6.56 -2.68
N ARG A 25 28.91 -5.78 -2.72
CA ARG A 25 29.55 -5.20 -1.52
C ARG A 25 28.64 -4.28 -0.71
N ILE A 26 27.66 -3.62 -1.35
CA ILE A 26 26.71 -2.72 -0.68
C ILE A 26 25.68 -3.52 0.11
N LEU A 27 25.29 -4.70 -0.38
CA LEU A 27 24.28 -5.56 0.25
C LEU A 27 24.75 -6.12 1.60
N GLU A 28 26.03 -6.46 1.71
CA GLU A 28 26.66 -6.97 2.94
C GLU A 28 26.74 -5.92 4.05
N GLN A 29 26.54 -4.64 3.71
CA GLN A 29 26.67 -3.52 4.62
C GLN A 29 25.31 -2.97 5.08
N LEU A 30 24.20 -3.59 4.67
CA LEU A 30 22.87 -3.21 5.14
C LEU A 30 22.73 -3.47 6.64
N CYS A 31 22.25 -2.46 7.36
CA CYS A 31 21.90 -2.58 8.77
C CYS A 31 20.44 -3.00 8.87
N TRP A 32 20.13 -3.96 9.75
CA TRP A 32 18.78 -4.49 9.94
C TRP A 32 18.19 -4.07 11.29
N THR A 33 16.88 -3.86 11.33
CA THR A 33 16.10 -3.65 12.55
C THR A 33 15.75 -4.99 13.20
N SER A 34 15.31 -4.97 14.46
CA SER A 34 14.80 -6.16 15.15
C SER A 34 13.53 -6.75 14.51
N THR A 35 12.79 -5.96 13.73
CA THR A 35 11.60 -6.40 13.00
C THR A 35 11.91 -6.92 11.59
N GLY A 36 13.20 -7.03 11.23
CA GLY A 36 13.63 -7.60 9.95
C GLY A 36 13.49 -6.65 8.75
N THR A 37 13.39 -5.34 8.99
CA THR A 37 13.46 -4.31 7.93
C THR A 37 14.85 -3.67 7.88
N VAL A 38 15.20 -2.99 6.78
CA VAL A 38 16.47 -2.25 6.71
C VAL A 38 16.38 -1.01 7.61
N ASP A 39 17.36 -0.85 8.51
CA ASP A 39 17.57 0.39 9.24
C ASP A 39 18.19 1.41 8.28
N ASN A 40 17.31 2.15 7.63
CA ASN A 40 17.67 3.07 6.56
C ASN A 40 18.69 4.13 7.01
N LYS A 41 18.54 4.65 8.24
CA LYS A 41 19.43 5.70 8.76
C LYS A 41 20.82 5.14 9.09
N LYS A 42 20.90 4.01 9.81
CA LYS A 42 22.20 3.38 10.12
C LYS A 42 22.91 2.87 8.87
N THR A 43 22.15 2.36 7.90
CA THR A 43 22.70 1.93 6.61
C THR A 43 23.30 3.12 5.86
N ALA A 44 22.55 4.22 5.76
CA ALA A 44 23.04 5.45 5.13
C ALA A 44 24.32 5.98 5.81
N GLU A 45 24.32 6.05 7.14
CA GLU A 45 25.50 6.49 7.90
C GLU A 45 26.70 5.59 7.64
N ARG A 46 26.51 4.27 7.64
CA ARG A 46 27.58 3.32 7.34
C ARG A 46 28.17 3.53 5.94
N PHE A 47 27.33 3.80 4.93
CA PHE A 47 27.79 4.02 3.56
C PHE A 47 28.53 5.34 3.39
N VAL A 48 28.09 6.38 4.09
CA VAL A 48 28.80 7.66 4.14
C VAL A 48 30.20 7.48 4.75
N ARG A 49 30.31 6.71 5.84
CA ARG A 49 31.56 6.46 6.57
C ARG A 49 32.56 5.57 5.84
N LEU A 50 32.09 4.52 5.17
CA LEU A 50 32.98 3.54 4.51
C LEU A 50 33.54 4.05 3.17
N GLU A 51 33.13 5.23 2.72
CA GLU A 51 33.59 5.85 1.47
C GLU A 51 33.41 4.98 0.22
N ILE A 52 32.47 4.03 0.28
CA ILE A 52 32.16 3.12 -0.84
C ILE A 52 31.53 3.89 -2.01
N LEU A 53 30.88 5.02 -1.72
CA LEU A 53 30.20 5.87 -2.68
C LEU A 53 31.03 7.12 -3.01
N GLU A 54 30.89 7.61 -4.23
CA GLU A 54 31.45 8.89 -4.66
C GLU A 54 30.95 10.04 -3.78
N LEU A 55 31.76 11.10 -3.66
CA LEU A 55 31.51 12.21 -2.75
C LEU A 55 30.13 12.87 -2.94
N GLU A 56 29.70 13.11 -4.20
CA GLU A 56 28.37 13.66 -4.49
C GLU A 56 27.23 12.75 -4.01
N LYS A 57 27.38 11.43 -4.16
CA LYS A 57 26.39 10.46 -3.70
C LYS A 57 26.35 10.36 -2.18
N ARG A 58 27.51 10.41 -1.52
CA ARG A 58 27.61 10.48 -0.05
C ARG A 58 26.91 11.72 0.48
N TYR A 59 27.12 12.88 -0.15
CA TYR A 59 26.43 14.12 0.23
C TYR A 59 24.90 13.98 0.10
N LYS A 60 24.39 13.52 -1.05
CA LYS A 60 22.95 13.28 -1.24
C LYS A 60 22.36 12.31 -0.20
N LEU A 61 23.08 11.24 0.10
CA LEU A 61 22.67 10.25 1.08
C LEU A 61 22.64 10.85 2.50
N ALA A 62 23.68 11.59 2.89
CA ALA A 62 23.74 12.30 4.16
C ALA A 62 22.59 13.31 4.31
N CYS A 63 22.29 14.08 3.26
CA CYS A 63 21.16 15.01 3.22
C CYS A 63 19.82 14.31 3.35
N SER A 64 19.61 13.21 2.63
CA SER A 64 18.36 12.44 2.64
C SER A 64 18.04 11.85 4.02
N TYR A 65 19.06 11.49 4.79
CA TYR A 65 18.93 10.90 6.12
C TYR A 65 19.23 11.87 7.26
N CYS A 66 19.39 13.16 6.95
CA CYS A 66 19.70 14.23 7.89
C CYS A 66 20.87 13.88 8.83
N LEU A 67 21.97 13.39 8.25
CA LEU A 67 23.21 13.06 8.96
C LEU A 67 24.05 14.33 9.18
N ASP A 68 23.56 15.21 10.04
CA ASP A 68 24.10 16.54 10.34
C ASP A 68 25.63 16.63 10.41
N ASN A 69 26.26 15.72 11.15
CA ASN A 69 27.72 15.69 11.34
C ASN A 69 28.49 15.48 10.04
N TYR A 70 27.92 14.79 9.07
CA TYR A 70 28.57 14.52 7.78
C TYR A 70 28.17 15.52 6.71
N ILE A 71 26.98 16.12 6.79
CA ILE A 71 26.47 17.06 5.78
C ILE A 71 27.44 18.23 5.58
N SER A 72 27.86 18.89 6.66
CA SER A 72 28.79 20.04 6.59
C SER A 72 30.19 19.63 6.12
N LEU A 73 30.69 18.48 6.58
CA LEU A 73 32.00 17.95 6.18
C LEU A 73 32.05 17.67 4.68
N LEU A 74 31.08 16.89 4.19
CA LEU A 74 30.98 16.51 2.78
C LEU A 74 30.73 17.74 1.89
N TRP A 75 29.95 18.71 2.35
CA TRP A 75 29.76 19.97 1.63
C TRP A 75 31.08 20.73 1.46
N ASN A 76 31.91 20.80 2.48
CA ASN A 76 33.19 21.50 2.39
C ASN A 76 34.19 20.78 1.46
N GLU A 77 34.14 19.45 1.41
CA GLU A 77 34.96 18.65 0.50
C GLU A 77 34.48 18.71 -0.96
N LEU A 78 33.20 19.02 -1.20
CA LEU A 78 32.65 19.06 -2.56
C LEU A 78 33.31 20.15 -3.42
N PRO A 79 33.78 19.81 -4.64
CA PRO A 79 34.28 20.81 -5.58
C PRO A 79 33.22 21.86 -5.92
N SER A 80 33.62 23.12 -6.13
CA SER A 80 32.69 24.21 -6.44
C SER A 80 31.81 23.93 -7.66
N ARG A 81 32.32 23.19 -8.66
CA ARG A 81 31.55 22.76 -9.84
C ARG A 81 30.42 21.79 -9.47
N SER A 82 30.66 20.90 -8.52
CA SER A 82 29.67 19.93 -8.01
C SER A 82 28.60 20.62 -7.17
N LYS A 83 28.99 21.58 -6.32
CA LYS A 83 28.05 22.39 -5.50
C LYS A 83 26.94 23.03 -6.34
N ARG A 84 27.29 23.55 -7.53
CA ARG A 84 26.33 24.16 -8.47
C ARG A 84 25.18 23.23 -8.87
N ARG A 85 25.36 21.91 -8.84
CA ARG A 85 24.32 20.93 -9.19
C ARG A 85 23.23 20.80 -8.13
N PHE A 86 23.49 21.24 -6.90
CA PHE A 86 22.53 21.16 -5.80
C PHE A 86 21.66 22.40 -5.69
N TYR A 87 21.95 23.45 -6.44
CA TYR A 87 21.10 24.62 -6.54
C TYR A 87 20.03 24.40 -7.61
N VAL A 88 18.78 24.52 -7.20
CA VAL A 88 17.64 24.66 -8.12
C VAL A 88 17.26 26.13 -8.13
N ILE A 89 16.96 26.68 -9.31
CA ILE A 89 16.46 28.05 -9.41
C ILE A 89 15.05 28.07 -8.79
N LEU A 90 14.94 28.62 -7.57
CA LEU A 90 13.70 28.68 -6.79
C LEU A 90 12.66 29.67 -7.37
N SER A 91 13.00 30.40 -8.44
CA SER A 91 12.12 31.38 -9.09
C SER A 91 11.20 30.79 -10.15
N ASP A 92 11.31 29.50 -10.48
CA ASP A 92 10.43 28.84 -11.44
C ASP A 92 9.17 28.33 -10.73
N SER A 93 8.00 28.83 -11.13
CA SER A 93 6.68 28.47 -10.57
C SER A 93 6.31 27.00 -10.73
N LEU A 94 7.10 26.23 -11.49
CA LEU A 94 6.92 24.80 -11.72
C LEU A 94 7.59 23.91 -10.65
N VAL A 95 8.49 24.45 -9.82
CA VAL A 95 9.19 23.67 -8.79
C VAL A 95 8.26 23.46 -7.59
N THR A 96 7.54 22.35 -7.61
CA THR A 96 6.64 21.95 -6.52
C THR A 96 7.34 21.18 -5.39
N ARG A 97 8.64 20.85 -5.57
CA ARG A 97 9.41 20.03 -4.63
C ARG A 97 10.87 20.48 -4.54
N MET A 98 11.36 20.67 -3.31
CA MET A 98 12.77 20.95 -3.04
C MET A 98 13.47 19.68 -2.54
N PRO A 99 14.41 19.10 -3.29
CA PRO A 99 15.22 17.99 -2.78
C PRO A 99 15.97 18.37 -1.49
N LEU A 100 16.17 17.42 -0.58
CA LEU A 100 16.83 17.71 0.70
C LEU A 100 18.28 18.16 0.51
N GLU A 101 18.97 17.65 -0.50
CA GLU A 101 20.32 18.10 -0.88
C GLU A 101 20.36 19.58 -1.28
N THR A 102 19.28 20.09 -1.90
CA THR A 102 19.10 21.51 -2.20
C THR A 102 18.81 22.27 -0.93
N TYR A 103 17.85 21.82 -0.11
CA TYR A 103 17.56 22.42 1.18
C TYR A 103 18.83 22.63 2.03
N TRP A 104 19.64 21.58 2.20
CA TRP A 104 20.87 21.67 2.96
C TRP A 104 21.93 22.57 2.31
N ALA A 105 22.03 22.58 0.99
CA ALA A 105 22.95 23.49 0.29
C ALA A 105 22.61 24.97 0.59
N TYR A 106 21.33 25.34 0.60
CA TYR A 106 20.90 26.69 0.97
C TYR A 106 21.19 27.02 2.44
N VAL A 107 20.96 26.09 3.36
CA VAL A 107 21.25 26.26 4.80
C VAL A 107 22.74 26.48 5.04
N LEU A 108 23.60 25.66 4.45
CA LEU A 108 25.05 25.73 4.65
C LEU A 108 25.67 27.03 4.12
N GLU A 109 24.94 27.76 3.28
CA GLU A 109 25.37 29.01 2.65
C GLU A 109 24.66 30.23 3.28
N GLY A 110 23.91 30.03 4.36
CA GLY A 110 23.21 31.10 5.09
C GLY A 110 22.05 31.73 4.30
N LYS A 111 21.41 30.95 3.41
CA LYS A 111 20.32 31.38 2.53
C LYS A 111 18.96 30.85 2.96
N GLU A 112 18.72 30.72 4.26
CA GLU A 112 17.47 30.20 4.82
C GLU A 112 16.26 31.05 4.44
N SER A 113 16.44 32.35 4.23
CA SER A 113 15.38 33.25 3.77
C SER A 113 14.82 32.85 2.40
N GLU A 114 15.67 32.39 1.48
CA GLU A 114 15.23 31.96 0.14
C GLU A 114 14.38 30.68 0.23
N VAL A 115 14.77 29.75 1.11
CA VAL A 115 14.02 28.53 1.39
C VAL A 115 12.69 28.84 2.06
N ASN A 116 12.67 29.78 3.01
CA ASN A 116 11.43 30.25 3.63
C ASN A 116 10.47 30.88 2.62
N CYS A 117 10.97 31.72 1.71
CA CYS A 117 10.16 32.29 0.63
C CYS A 117 9.57 31.20 -0.28
N PHE A 118 10.37 30.19 -0.63
CA PHE A 118 9.91 29.05 -1.42
C PHE A 118 8.74 28.31 -0.73
N PHE A 119 8.89 27.98 0.56
CA PHE A 119 7.84 27.28 1.29
C PHE A 119 6.60 28.14 1.57
N ALA A 120 6.77 29.44 1.82
CA ALA A 120 5.65 30.36 1.97
C ALA A 120 4.76 30.38 0.72
N ASN A 121 5.36 30.32 -0.47
CA ASN A 121 4.61 30.22 -1.73
C ASN A 121 3.84 28.90 -1.89
N ILE A 122 4.36 27.80 -1.33
CA ILE A 122 3.74 26.48 -1.44
C ILE A 122 2.61 26.29 -0.42
N PHE A 123 2.84 26.71 0.83
CA PHE A 123 1.94 26.40 1.93
C PHE A 123 1.01 27.55 2.32
N GLY A 124 1.25 28.78 1.84
CA GLY A 124 0.39 29.95 2.05
C GLY A 124 0.35 30.52 3.48
N GLU A 125 0.88 29.81 4.47
CA GLU A 125 1.00 30.25 5.87
C GLU A 125 2.45 30.59 6.24
N ARG A 126 2.64 31.47 7.23
CA ARG A 126 3.96 31.73 7.85
C ARG A 126 4.32 30.58 8.80
N PHE A 127 4.78 29.48 8.23
CA PHE A 127 5.47 28.43 8.98
C PHE A 127 6.87 28.88 9.36
N SER A 128 7.39 28.37 10.48
CA SER A 128 8.82 28.46 10.75
C SER A 128 9.61 27.61 9.75
N PHE A 129 10.90 27.91 9.65
CA PHE A 129 11.82 27.21 8.76
C PHE A 129 11.82 25.70 8.98
N TYR A 130 11.78 25.25 10.24
CA TYR A 130 11.76 23.83 10.58
C TYR A 130 10.38 23.19 10.41
N GLU A 131 9.30 23.94 10.64
CA GLU A 131 7.95 23.45 10.34
C GLU A 131 7.80 23.13 8.85
N CYS A 132 8.23 24.02 7.96
CA CYS A 132 8.23 23.77 6.52
C CYS A 132 8.99 22.49 6.15
N ALA A 133 10.21 22.34 6.67
CA ALA A 133 11.04 21.17 6.40
C ALA A 133 10.42 19.88 6.95
N PHE A 134 9.78 19.94 8.12
CA PHE A 134 9.05 18.83 8.72
C PHE A 134 7.85 18.41 7.86
N GLN A 135 6.98 19.37 7.50
CA GLN A 135 5.80 19.13 6.65
C GLN A 135 6.19 18.53 5.30
N PHE A 136 7.22 19.10 4.67
CA PHE A 136 7.73 18.64 3.39
C PHE A 136 8.36 17.24 3.46
N SER A 137 9.14 16.97 4.52
CA SER A 137 9.72 15.63 4.72
C SER A 137 8.65 14.58 4.97
N ALA A 138 7.60 14.94 5.72
CA ALA A 138 6.45 14.07 5.92
C ALA A 138 5.72 13.78 4.61
N SER A 139 5.38 14.80 3.82
CA SER A 139 4.62 14.62 2.57
C SER A 139 5.39 13.86 1.47
N THR A 140 6.71 13.83 1.55
CA THR A 140 7.59 13.07 0.64
C THR A 140 7.84 11.64 1.09
N GLY A 141 7.31 11.21 2.24
CA GLY A 141 7.49 9.87 2.78
C GLY A 141 8.88 9.62 3.40
N ASN A 142 9.63 10.67 3.76
CA ASN A 142 10.96 10.52 4.33
C ASN A 142 10.95 10.50 5.87
N LYS A 143 10.74 9.30 6.45
CA LYS A 143 10.69 9.11 7.92
C LYS A 143 11.91 9.66 8.67
N ALA A 144 13.12 9.50 8.13
CA ALA A 144 14.33 9.95 8.81
C ALA A 144 14.37 11.48 8.93
N ALA A 145 14.09 12.16 7.82
CA ALA A 145 14.03 13.62 7.80
C ALA A 145 12.84 14.16 8.61
N THR A 146 11.65 13.53 8.51
CA THR A 146 10.50 13.87 9.34
C THR A 146 10.84 13.78 10.83
N GLY A 147 11.53 12.72 11.26
CA GLY A 147 11.97 12.57 12.65
C GLY A 147 12.99 13.63 13.08
N TYR A 148 13.96 13.92 12.23
CA TYR A 148 14.97 14.95 12.49
C TYR A 148 14.34 16.34 12.67
N PHE A 149 13.51 16.77 11.72
CA PHE A 149 12.91 18.10 11.78
C PHE A 149 11.88 18.23 12.91
N PHE A 150 11.15 17.16 13.24
CA PHE A 150 10.26 17.17 14.40
C PHE A 150 11.00 17.49 15.71
N GLN A 151 12.21 16.95 15.87
CA GLN A 151 13.03 17.24 17.06
C GLN A 151 13.50 18.70 17.13
N LYS A 152 13.60 19.39 16.00
CA LYS A 152 13.99 20.81 15.91
C LYS A 152 12.82 21.77 16.16
N LEU A 153 11.58 21.28 16.12
CA LEU A 153 10.40 22.08 16.45
C LEU A 153 10.35 22.39 17.94
N SER A 154 9.87 23.58 18.28
CA SER A 154 9.44 23.96 19.63
C SER A 154 8.21 23.16 20.06
N ASN A 155 7.91 23.14 21.35
CA ASN A 155 6.76 22.39 21.87
C ASN A 155 5.42 22.88 21.29
N GLU A 156 5.26 24.19 21.09
CA GLU A 156 4.04 24.79 20.52
C GLU A 156 3.85 24.42 19.03
N GLU A 157 4.96 24.40 18.28
CA GLU A 157 4.94 24.01 16.85
C GLU A 157 4.63 22.52 16.67
N ARG A 158 5.13 21.65 17.57
CA ARG A 158 4.93 20.19 17.45
C ARG A 158 3.46 19.80 17.39
N ASP A 159 2.66 20.27 18.34
CA ASP A 159 1.25 19.88 18.44
C ASP A 159 0.43 20.41 17.25
N SER A 160 0.68 21.66 16.85
CA SER A 160 -0.03 22.29 15.72
C SER A 160 0.41 21.75 14.35
N SER A 161 1.65 21.27 14.22
CA SER A 161 2.20 20.73 12.98
C SER A 161 1.85 19.26 12.72
N LEU A 162 1.62 18.44 13.75
CA LEU A 162 1.39 16.99 13.58
C LEU A 162 0.19 16.68 12.66
N LEU A 163 -0.97 17.28 12.93
CA LEU A 163 -2.18 17.07 12.10
C LEU A 163 -1.96 17.56 10.67
N LYS A 164 -1.32 18.72 10.51
CA LYS A 164 -0.98 19.29 9.21
C LYS A 164 -0.08 18.32 8.42
N ALA A 165 0.91 17.72 9.06
CA ALA A 165 1.86 16.79 8.42
C ALA A 165 1.18 15.51 7.95
N VAL A 166 0.28 14.96 8.76
CA VAL A 166 -0.52 13.81 8.35
C VAL A 166 -1.44 14.16 7.19
N TYR A 167 -2.11 15.31 7.19
CA TYR A 167 -2.96 15.71 6.07
C TYR A 167 -2.17 16.01 4.80
N ALA A 168 -0.97 16.59 4.91
CA ALA A 168 -0.08 16.82 3.79
C ALA A 168 0.39 15.49 3.18
N LEU A 169 0.80 14.53 4.02
CA LEU A 169 1.12 13.16 3.61
C LEU A 169 -0.05 12.50 2.88
N ILE A 170 -1.25 12.50 3.47
CA ILE A 170 -2.43 11.87 2.87
C ILE A 170 -2.76 12.51 1.52
N THR A 171 -2.71 13.84 1.43
CA THR A 171 -3.02 14.58 0.20
C THR A 171 -2.03 14.26 -0.90
N GLU A 172 -0.73 14.21 -0.58
CA GLU A 172 0.30 13.93 -1.56
C GLU A 172 0.22 12.48 -2.05
N SER A 173 0.04 11.53 -1.15
CA SER A 173 -0.09 10.12 -1.49
C SER A 173 -1.33 9.81 -2.33
N LYS A 174 -2.42 10.58 -2.19
CA LYS A 174 -3.61 10.44 -3.04
C LYS A 174 -3.32 10.73 -4.52
N ARG A 175 -2.32 11.55 -4.82
CA ARG A 175 -1.90 11.83 -6.22
C ARG A 175 -1.32 10.60 -6.92
N TYR A 176 -0.97 9.56 -6.15
CA TYR A 176 -0.23 8.40 -6.62
C TYR A 176 -0.90 7.08 -6.27
N ILE A 177 -2.22 7.06 -6.03
CA ILE A 177 -2.96 5.82 -5.68
C ILE A 177 -2.76 4.71 -6.74
N PHE A 178 -2.49 5.09 -7.99
CA PHE A 178 -2.27 4.16 -9.11
C PHE A 178 -0.80 4.02 -9.48
N ASP A 179 0.12 4.41 -8.61
CA ASP A 179 1.55 4.22 -8.86
C ASP A 179 1.84 2.70 -8.90
N PRO A 180 2.34 2.16 -10.02
CA PRO A 180 2.65 0.74 -10.13
C PRO A 180 3.79 0.32 -9.20
N TYR A 181 4.50 1.27 -8.58
CA TYR A 181 5.61 1.00 -7.68
C TYR A 181 5.17 1.02 -6.20
N PRO A 182 5.06 -0.14 -5.51
CA PRO A 182 4.57 -0.23 -4.14
C PRO A 182 5.47 0.50 -3.12
N PHE A 183 6.74 0.76 -3.45
CA PHE A 183 7.74 1.33 -2.55
C PHE A 183 7.39 2.73 -2.04
N LYS A 184 6.66 3.53 -2.83
CA LYS A 184 6.22 4.85 -2.40
C LYS A 184 5.20 4.74 -1.28
N HIS A 185 4.27 3.81 -1.40
CA HIS A 185 3.23 3.61 -0.40
C HIS A 185 3.76 3.07 0.92
N GLU A 186 4.83 2.29 0.89
CA GLU A 186 5.53 1.85 2.11
C GLU A 186 6.21 3.00 2.85
N LYS A 187 6.88 3.89 2.13
CA LYS A 187 7.50 5.09 2.70
C LYS A 187 6.46 5.96 3.40
N ASP A 188 5.31 6.15 2.75
CA ASP A 188 4.17 6.85 3.36
C ASP A 188 3.68 6.13 4.62
N SER A 189 3.64 4.79 4.61
CA SER A 189 3.18 3.99 5.74
C SER A 189 4.12 4.12 6.94
N GLU A 190 5.44 4.11 6.71
CA GLU A 190 6.45 4.34 7.74
C GLU A 190 6.35 5.73 8.36
N VAL A 191 6.15 6.77 7.54
CA VAL A 191 5.94 8.14 8.04
C VAL A 191 4.62 8.24 8.80
N LEU A 192 3.53 7.67 8.27
CA LEU A 192 2.22 7.71 8.93
C LEU A 192 2.29 7.04 10.31
N CYS A 193 2.88 5.84 10.40
CA CYS A 193 3.04 5.15 11.68
C CYS A 193 3.86 5.98 12.68
N TYR A 194 4.95 6.61 12.21
CA TYR A 194 5.73 7.51 13.03
C TYR A 194 4.90 8.70 13.53
N LEU A 195 4.19 9.40 12.65
CA LEU A 195 3.39 10.57 13.02
C LEU A 195 2.25 10.19 13.96
N LEU A 196 1.55 9.07 13.72
CA LEU A 196 0.51 8.58 14.62
C LEU A 196 1.07 8.24 16.00
N SER A 197 2.27 7.67 16.09
CA SER A 197 2.92 7.37 17.39
C SER A 197 3.27 8.61 18.21
N LEU A 198 3.38 9.78 17.56
CA LEU A 198 3.61 11.06 18.23
C LEU A 198 2.31 11.77 18.63
N MET A 199 1.17 11.34 18.09
CA MET A 199 -0.13 11.96 18.34
C MET A 199 -0.78 11.40 19.60
N ASN A 200 -1.52 12.26 20.31
CA ASN A 200 -2.47 11.81 21.32
C ASN A 200 -3.67 11.06 20.68
N PRO A 201 -4.44 10.29 21.47
CA PRO A 201 -5.59 9.52 20.96
C PRO A 201 -6.64 10.39 20.26
N GLU A 202 -6.86 11.62 20.71
CA GLU A 202 -7.83 12.54 20.11
C GLU A 202 -7.43 12.92 18.68
N HIS A 203 -6.16 13.26 18.45
CA HIS A 203 -5.61 13.57 17.13
C HIS A 203 -5.62 12.34 16.22
N GLN A 204 -5.24 11.17 16.72
CA GLN A 204 -5.32 9.91 15.96
C GLN A 204 -6.76 9.65 15.50
N MET A 205 -7.74 9.83 16.39
CA MET A 205 -9.16 9.67 16.08
C MET A 205 -9.65 10.70 15.06
N GLN A 206 -9.20 11.95 15.12
CA GLN A 206 -9.53 12.97 14.10
C GLN A 206 -9.03 12.56 12.72
N VAL A 207 -7.79 12.08 12.62
CA VAL A 207 -7.22 11.58 11.36
C VAL A 207 -8.05 10.39 10.84
N LEU A 208 -8.36 9.43 11.71
CA LEU A 208 -9.13 8.24 11.36
C LEU A 208 -10.53 8.58 10.87
N LYS A 209 -11.24 9.49 11.54
CA LYS A 209 -12.57 9.98 11.15
C LYS A 209 -12.55 10.61 9.76
N LYS A 210 -11.52 11.41 9.47
CA LYS A 210 -11.43 12.15 8.20
C LYS A 210 -10.99 11.26 7.04
N HIS A 211 -10.13 10.26 7.30
CA HIS A 211 -9.47 9.47 6.27
C HIS A 211 -9.40 7.97 6.59
N PRO A 212 -10.53 7.29 6.90
CA PRO A 212 -10.54 5.93 7.43
C PRO A 212 -9.90 4.91 6.48
N CYS A 213 -10.31 4.91 5.20
CA CYS A 213 -9.76 3.96 4.21
C CYS A 213 -8.26 4.16 4.01
N TYR A 214 -7.82 5.42 3.96
CA TYR A 214 -6.42 5.73 3.71
C TYR A 214 -5.56 5.21 4.86
N VAL A 215 -5.90 5.55 6.10
CA VAL A 215 -5.12 5.15 7.28
C VAL A 215 -5.04 3.64 7.36
N LEU A 216 -6.18 2.94 7.27
CA LEU A 216 -6.23 1.50 7.41
C LEU A 216 -5.39 0.78 6.33
N THR A 217 -5.45 1.25 5.09
CA THR A 217 -4.71 0.61 3.98
C THR A 217 -3.21 0.78 4.07
N ARG A 218 -2.69 1.73 4.87
CA ARG A 218 -1.25 1.86 5.13
C ARG A 218 -0.71 0.80 6.08
N PHE A 219 -1.56 0.19 6.89
CA PHE A 219 -1.16 -0.91 7.77
C PHE A 219 -1.10 -2.27 7.06
N LEU A 220 -1.48 -2.34 5.77
CA LEU A 220 -1.33 -3.56 4.97
C LEU A 220 0.14 -3.83 4.58
N TYR A 221 1.00 -2.81 4.68
CA TYR A 221 2.41 -2.91 4.34
C TYR A 221 3.24 -3.47 5.49
N TRP A 222 4.22 -4.32 5.16
CA TRP A 222 5.14 -4.86 6.16
C TRP A 222 5.98 -3.74 6.80
N PRO A 223 6.18 -3.72 8.14
CA PRO A 223 5.78 -4.71 9.16
C PRO A 223 4.52 -4.32 9.96
N TRP A 224 3.63 -3.49 9.41
CA TRP A 224 2.58 -2.81 10.18
C TRP A 224 1.26 -3.58 10.27
N GLN A 225 1.22 -4.84 9.82
CA GLN A 225 -0.01 -5.64 9.77
C GLN A 225 -0.65 -5.87 11.13
N ASP A 226 0.13 -5.91 12.21
CA ASP A 226 -0.41 -6.06 13.56
C ASP A 226 -1.30 -4.86 13.95
N LEU A 227 -0.91 -3.64 13.52
CA LEU A 227 -1.70 -2.42 13.74
C LEU A 227 -2.96 -2.38 12.87
N PHE A 228 -3.03 -3.15 11.78
CA PHE A 228 -4.20 -3.15 10.90
C PHE A 228 -5.47 -3.53 11.67
N TYR A 229 -5.37 -4.51 12.56
CA TYR A 229 -6.51 -4.98 13.35
C TYR A 229 -6.93 -4.00 14.43
N ASP A 230 -5.97 -3.33 15.06
CA ASP A 230 -6.25 -2.34 16.10
C ASP A 230 -7.10 -1.19 15.56
N PHE A 231 -6.86 -0.80 14.30
CA PHE A 231 -7.60 0.27 13.64
C PHE A 231 -8.81 -0.22 12.83
N SER A 232 -8.90 -1.50 12.45
CA SER A 232 -10.01 -1.99 11.61
C SER A 232 -11.36 -1.84 12.29
N ASP A 233 -11.42 -2.06 13.59
CA ASP A 233 -12.68 -2.05 14.34
C ASP A 233 -13.18 -0.62 14.61
N LEU A 234 -12.27 0.36 14.54
CA LEU A 234 -12.54 1.77 14.78
C LEU A 234 -13.08 2.51 13.55
N ILE A 235 -12.88 1.99 12.32
CA ILE A 235 -13.24 2.72 11.10
C ILE A 235 -14.71 2.62 10.72
N TRP A 236 -15.42 1.57 11.16
CA TRP A 236 -16.77 1.28 10.68
C TRP A 236 -17.79 2.40 10.94
N PRO A 237 -17.77 3.11 12.09
CA PRO A 237 -18.67 4.25 12.32
C PRO A 237 -18.45 5.42 11.37
N PHE A 238 -17.29 5.49 10.70
CA PHE A 238 -16.88 6.60 9.84
C PHE A 238 -16.86 6.22 8.35
N LEU A 239 -17.19 4.97 8.03
CA LEU A 239 -17.10 4.44 6.68
C LEU A 239 -18.49 4.37 6.03
N PRO A 240 -18.83 5.24 5.06
CA PRO A 240 -20.05 5.07 4.29
C PRO A 240 -19.96 3.81 3.42
N GLU A 241 -21.09 3.28 2.95
CA GLU A 241 -21.12 2.07 2.12
C GLU A 241 -20.24 2.19 0.87
N ILE A 242 -20.26 3.34 0.19
CA ILE A 242 -19.35 3.63 -0.94
C ILE A 242 -17.88 3.58 -0.52
N GLY A 243 -17.57 3.99 0.72
CA GLY A 243 -16.23 3.93 1.30
C GLY A 243 -15.75 2.50 1.52
N CYS A 244 -16.66 1.55 1.81
CA CYS A 244 -16.34 0.13 1.92
C CYS A 244 -15.82 -0.41 0.58
N GLY A 245 -16.52 -0.13 -0.52
CA GLY A 245 -16.09 -0.52 -1.86
C GLY A 245 -14.69 -0.01 -2.21
N ASN A 246 -14.43 1.27 -1.93
CA ASN A 246 -13.10 1.88 -2.14
C ASN A 246 -12.01 1.23 -1.27
N LEU A 247 -12.31 0.90 -0.02
CA LEU A 247 -11.37 0.22 0.88
C LEU A 247 -10.97 -1.14 0.31
N ILE A 248 -11.94 -1.93 -0.17
CA ILE A 248 -11.70 -3.26 -0.74
C ILE A 248 -10.90 -3.17 -2.01
N TYR A 249 -11.24 -2.21 -2.87
CA TYR A 249 -10.48 -1.93 -4.08
C TYR A 249 -9.00 -1.69 -3.76
N ILE A 250 -8.71 -0.84 -2.77
CA ILE A 250 -7.34 -0.53 -2.36
C ILE A 250 -6.66 -1.75 -1.74
N ILE A 251 -7.36 -2.55 -0.91
CA ILE A 251 -6.83 -3.79 -0.36
C ILE A 251 -6.43 -4.76 -1.49
N CYS A 252 -7.31 -5.00 -2.46
CA CYS A 252 -7.03 -5.89 -3.59
C CYS A 252 -5.89 -5.35 -4.47
N ALA A 253 -5.87 -4.05 -4.73
CA ALA A 253 -4.78 -3.40 -5.47
C ALA A 253 -3.43 -3.53 -4.74
N ASN A 254 -3.42 -3.34 -3.42
CA ASN A 254 -2.21 -3.51 -2.60
C ASN A 254 -1.72 -4.96 -2.62
N ILE A 255 -2.61 -5.95 -2.45
CA ILE A 255 -2.23 -7.38 -2.53
C ILE A 255 -1.56 -7.67 -3.88
N ARG A 256 -2.17 -7.21 -4.98
CA ARG A 256 -1.64 -7.38 -6.34
C ARG A 256 -0.26 -6.75 -6.50
N ASN A 257 -0.07 -5.53 -6.01
CA ASN A 257 1.18 -4.79 -6.24
C ASN A 257 2.30 -5.19 -5.27
N ALA A 258 1.95 -5.64 -4.07
CA ALA A 258 2.91 -5.92 -3.01
C ALA A 258 3.64 -7.27 -3.19
N ASN A 259 3.13 -8.16 -4.06
CA ASN A 259 3.64 -9.52 -4.25
C ASN A 259 3.68 -10.37 -2.95
N TYR A 260 2.96 -9.94 -1.91
CA TYR A 260 2.71 -10.71 -0.71
C TYR A 260 1.21 -10.66 -0.40
N TYR A 261 0.60 -11.85 -0.27
CA TYR A 261 -0.80 -12.04 0.08
C TYR A 261 -0.87 -12.73 1.42
N PHE A 262 -1.70 -12.20 2.32
CA PHE A 262 -1.95 -12.76 3.64
C PHE A 262 -3.43 -13.18 3.71
N PRO A 263 -3.78 -14.39 3.26
CA PRO A 263 -5.18 -14.85 3.27
C PRO A 263 -5.79 -14.79 4.67
N ASN A 264 -5.03 -15.16 5.70
CA ASN A 264 -5.45 -15.01 7.10
C ASN A 264 -5.79 -13.56 7.48
N LEU A 265 -5.05 -12.58 6.93
CA LEU A 265 -5.35 -11.17 7.16
C LEU A 265 -6.73 -10.80 6.61
N ILE A 266 -6.99 -11.21 5.38
CA ILE A 266 -8.24 -10.92 4.66
C ILE A 266 -9.42 -11.67 5.28
N GLN A 267 -9.25 -12.93 5.65
CA GLN A 267 -10.26 -13.72 6.35
C GLN A 267 -10.65 -13.08 7.68
N ASN A 268 -9.67 -12.79 8.53
CA ASN A 268 -9.91 -12.19 9.84
C ASN A 268 -10.52 -10.79 9.70
N PHE A 269 -10.04 -9.99 8.74
CA PHE A 269 -10.62 -8.69 8.45
C PHE A 269 -12.10 -8.84 8.07
N PHE A 270 -12.42 -9.74 7.14
CA PHE A 270 -13.80 -9.99 6.70
C PHE A 270 -14.73 -10.39 7.85
N LEU A 271 -14.26 -11.24 8.77
CA LEU A 271 -15.04 -11.66 9.92
C LEU A 271 -15.36 -10.50 10.89
N ARG A 272 -14.48 -9.50 10.97
CA ARG A 272 -14.70 -8.28 11.78
C ARG A 272 -15.58 -7.23 11.10
N ILE A 273 -15.84 -7.36 9.80
CA ILE A 273 -16.72 -6.44 9.07
C ILE A 273 -18.16 -6.59 9.60
N PRO A 274 -18.84 -5.48 9.95
CA PRO A 274 -20.24 -5.52 10.32
C PRO A 274 -21.10 -6.15 9.22
N ASN A 275 -22.08 -6.98 9.60
CA ASN A 275 -22.88 -7.79 8.66
C ASN A 275 -23.44 -7.00 7.47
N GLN A 276 -23.90 -5.77 7.71
CA GLN A 276 -24.43 -4.87 6.67
C GLN A 276 -23.45 -4.58 5.52
N PHE A 277 -22.14 -4.61 5.79
CA PHE A 277 -21.10 -4.35 4.79
C PHE A 277 -20.57 -5.62 4.13
N ARG A 278 -20.81 -6.82 4.70
CA ARG A 278 -20.24 -8.08 4.17
C ARG A 278 -20.72 -8.40 2.76
N LYS A 279 -21.98 -8.12 2.44
CA LYS A 279 -22.54 -8.29 1.07
C LYS A 279 -21.78 -7.43 0.07
N HIS A 280 -21.66 -6.14 0.39
CA HIS A 280 -20.90 -5.19 -0.42
C HIS A 280 -19.43 -5.61 -0.53
N PHE A 281 -18.88 -6.18 0.54
CA PHE A 281 -17.51 -6.68 0.56
C PHE A 281 -17.29 -7.79 -0.45
N VAL A 282 -18.06 -8.87 -0.32
CA VAL A 282 -17.92 -10.05 -1.19
C VAL A 282 -18.14 -9.67 -2.65
N ARG A 283 -19.17 -8.85 -2.94
CA ARG A 283 -19.45 -8.35 -4.28
C ARG A 283 -18.26 -7.61 -4.88
N THR A 284 -17.70 -6.69 -4.13
CA THR A 284 -16.59 -5.83 -4.59
C THR A 284 -15.30 -6.62 -4.69
N PHE A 285 -15.06 -7.53 -3.76
CA PHE A 285 -13.90 -8.40 -3.76
C PHE A 285 -13.84 -9.25 -5.04
N PHE A 286 -14.94 -9.89 -5.46
CA PHE A 286 -14.96 -10.67 -6.70
C PHE A 286 -14.65 -9.87 -7.97
N ILE A 287 -14.90 -8.56 -7.98
CA ILE A 287 -14.54 -7.68 -9.12
C ILE A 287 -13.02 -7.55 -9.23
N TYR A 288 -12.34 -7.43 -8.10
CA TYR A 288 -10.94 -7.02 -8.04
C TYR A 288 -9.98 -8.15 -7.69
N ALA A 289 -10.49 -9.30 -7.24
CA ALA A 289 -9.68 -10.42 -6.78
C ALA A 289 -9.29 -11.39 -7.90
N GLU A 290 -9.76 -11.19 -9.14
CA GLU A 290 -9.40 -12.05 -10.26
C GLU A 290 -7.89 -12.18 -10.48
N PRO A 291 -7.08 -11.10 -10.45
CA PRO A 291 -5.63 -11.22 -10.53
C PRO A 291 -5.01 -11.90 -9.30
N ILE A 292 -5.65 -11.81 -8.14
CA ILE A 292 -5.14 -12.39 -6.88
C ILE A 292 -5.22 -13.91 -6.95
N PHE A 293 -6.36 -14.44 -7.37
CA PHE A 293 -6.56 -15.89 -7.50
C PHE A 293 -6.06 -16.46 -8.81
N SER A 294 -5.53 -15.68 -9.75
CA SER A 294 -4.84 -16.24 -10.92
C SER A 294 -3.39 -16.58 -10.59
N GLU A 295 -2.75 -15.81 -9.71
CA GLU A 295 -1.36 -16.01 -9.30
C GLU A 295 -1.20 -16.96 -8.10
N ILE A 296 -2.18 -16.99 -7.19
CA ILE A 296 -2.13 -17.76 -5.95
C ILE A 296 -3.08 -18.95 -6.09
N SER A 297 -2.58 -20.15 -5.81
CA SER A 297 -3.29 -21.42 -6.02
C SER A 297 -3.09 -22.33 -4.81
N ASP A 298 -3.17 -21.76 -3.61
CA ASP A 298 -2.88 -22.48 -2.38
C ASP A 298 -4.18 -22.81 -1.62
N ASN A 299 -4.12 -23.80 -0.72
CA ASN A 299 -5.25 -24.19 0.14
C ASN A 299 -5.84 -23.02 0.94
N GLU A 300 -5.04 -21.98 1.21
CA GLU A 300 -5.44 -20.79 1.95
C GLU A 300 -6.44 -19.91 1.18
N ASP A 301 -6.35 -19.87 -0.15
CA ASP A 301 -7.31 -19.16 -1.01
C ASP A 301 -8.69 -19.82 -0.96
N ILE A 302 -8.70 -21.16 -0.96
CA ILE A 302 -9.91 -21.98 -0.90
C ILE A 302 -10.62 -21.70 0.43
N GLU A 303 -9.86 -21.69 1.52
CA GLU A 303 -10.43 -21.40 2.83
C GLU A 303 -10.92 -19.96 2.92
N THR A 304 -10.23 -19.00 2.30
CA THR A 304 -10.70 -17.61 2.21
C THR A 304 -12.09 -17.54 1.55
N MET A 305 -12.30 -18.26 0.46
CA MET A 305 -13.61 -18.30 -0.19
C MET A 305 -14.69 -18.95 0.68
N ARG A 306 -14.37 -20.05 1.37
CA ARG A 306 -15.31 -20.68 2.31
C ARG A 306 -15.71 -19.71 3.41
N VAL A 307 -14.75 -18.99 3.98
CA VAL A 307 -15.01 -17.97 5.01
C VAL A 307 -15.99 -16.93 4.45
N PHE A 308 -15.81 -16.47 3.22
CA PHE A 308 -16.72 -15.49 2.61
C PHE A 308 -18.12 -16.03 2.41
N PHE A 309 -18.28 -17.18 1.77
CA PHE A 309 -19.60 -17.76 1.52
C PHE A 309 -20.33 -18.11 2.82
N ARG A 310 -19.65 -18.72 3.79
CA ARG A 310 -20.28 -19.17 5.04
C ARG A 310 -20.75 -18.02 5.93
N ASN A 311 -20.13 -16.85 5.80
CA ASN A 311 -20.41 -15.69 6.64
C ASN A 311 -21.22 -14.58 5.93
N VAL A 312 -21.81 -14.87 4.77
CA VAL A 312 -22.88 -14.08 4.16
C VAL A 312 -24.22 -14.80 4.24
N ASP A 313 -25.31 -14.02 4.23
CA ASP A 313 -26.68 -14.54 4.32
C ASP A 313 -26.97 -15.57 3.22
N PRO A 314 -27.65 -16.69 3.52
CA PRO A 314 -27.97 -17.73 2.53
C PRO A 314 -28.68 -17.19 1.29
N GLU A 315 -29.64 -16.28 1.47
CA GLU A 315 -30.36 -15.62 0.36
C GLU A 315 -29.40 -14.84 -0.55
N TYR A 316 -28.38 -14.21 0.04
CA TYR A 316 -27.39 -13.46 -0.71
C TYR A 316 -26.43 -14.38 -1.47
N ARG A 317 -26.14 -15.58 -0.97
CA ARG A 317 -25.34 -16.58 -1.71
C ARG A 317 -26.03 -16.95 -3.01
N VAL A 318 -27.34 -17.21 -2.95
CA VAL A 318 -28.15 -17.51 -4.15
C VAL A 318 -28.17 -16.31 -5.10
N PHE A 319 -28.24 -15.09 -4.58
CA PHE A 319 -28.18 -13.88 -5.41
C PHE A 319 -26.80 -13.70 -6.08
N LEU A 320 -25.69 -13.95 -5.35
CA LEU A 320 -24.32 -13.84 -5.87
C LEU A 320 -24.11 -14.70 -7.12
N VAL A 321 -24.70 -15.90 -7.15
CA VAL A 321 -24.65 -16.85 -8.26
C VAL A 321 -25.22 -16.26 -9.56
N LEU A 322 -26.13 -15.29 -9.45
CA LEU A 322 -26.76 -14.60 -10.59
C LEU A 322 -26.09 -13.28 -10.94
N GLU A 323 -25.15 -12.80 -10.11
CA GLU A 323 -24.43 -11.57 -10.39
C GLU A 323 -23.44 -11.77 -11.52
N ASN A 324 -23.51 -10.89 -12.53
CA ASN A 324 -22.61 -10.89 -13.69
C ASN A 324 -21.12 -10.88 -13.29
N LYS A 325 -20.79 -10.21 -12.18
CA LYS A 325 -19.43 -10.12 -11.63
C LYS A 325 -18.91 -11.47 -11.12
N PHE A 326 -19.77 -12.25 -10.46
CA PHE A 326 -19.42 -13.58 -9.99
C PHE A 326 -19.29 -14.57 -11.16
N LEU A 327 -20.16 -14.47 -12.16
CA LEU A 327 -20.06 -15.28 -13.39
C LEU A 327 -18.74 -15.01 -14.13
N LEU A 328 -18.34 -13.74 -14.24
CA LEU A 328 -17.06 -13.35 -14.83
C LEU A 328 -15.88 -13.91 -14.02
N PHE A 329 -15.95 -13.82 -12.68
CA PHE A 329 -14.94 -14.38 -11.79
C PHE A 329 -14.78 -15.90 -11.99
N LEU A 330 -15.88 -16.66 -12.00
CA LEU A 330 -15.86 -18.10 -12.25
C LEU A 330 -15.35 -18.43 -13.66
N HIS A 331 -15.74 -17.66 -14.67
CA HIS A 331 -15.23 -17.82 -16.03
C HIS A 331 -13.70 -17.68 -16.07
N ASN A 332 -13.16 -16.67 -15.41
CA ASN A 332 -11.71 -16.41 -15.40
C ASN A 332 -10.95 -17.52 -14.66
N LEU A 333 -11.48 -18.05 -13.56
CA LEU A 333 -10.92 -19.24 -12.89
C LEU A 333 -10.89 -20.46 -13.81
N ILE A 334 -11.98 -20.71 -14.53
CA ILE A 334 -12.13 -21.83 -15.46
C ILE A 334 -11.11 -21.70 -16.60
N MET A 335 -10.98 -20.51 -17.19
CA MET A 335 -10.03 -20.23 -18.26
C MET A 335 -8.57 -20.31 -17.78
N GLY A 336 -8.32 -19.96 -16.52
CA GLY A 336 -7.03 -20.14 -15.84
C GLY A 336 -6.73 -21.58 -15.41
N GLY A 337 -7.60 -22.56 -15.73
CA GLY A 337 -7.42 -23.96 -15.37
C GLY A 337 -7.69 -24.29 -13.90
N LYS A 338 -8.20 -23.34 -13.11
CA LYS A 338 -8.46 -23.46 -11.66
C LYS A 338 -9.83 -24.07 -11.37
N TRP A 339 -10.08 -25.23 -11.98
CA TRP A 339 -11.37 -25.94 -11.92
C TRP A 339 -11.84 -26.27 -10.51
N HIS A 340 -10.94 -26.78 -9.68
CA HIS A 340 -11.25 -27.14 -8.30
C HIS A 340 -11.77 -25.94 -7.49
N PHE A 341 -11.26 -24.74 -7.80
CA PHE A 341 -11.66 -23.50 -7.16
C PHE A 341 -13.05 -23.05 -7.62
N ALA A 342 -13.30 -23.10 -8.94
CA ALA A 342 -14.61 -22.81 -9.50
C ALA A 342 -15.69 -23.79 -8.98
N GLU A 343 -15.38 -25.09 -8.94
CA GLU A 343 -16.26 -26.13 -8.40
C GLU A 343 -16.62 -25.87 -6.93
N LEU A 344 -15.63 -25.48 -6.10
CA LEU A 344 -15.85 -25.11 -4.71
C LEU A 344 -16.72 -23.85 -4.55
N CYS A 345 -16.44 -22.78 -5.30
CA CYS A 345 -17.27 -21.58 -5.28
C CYS A 345 -18.72 -21.88 -5.65
N ILE A 346 -18.94 -22.75 -6.62
CA ILE A 346 -20.29 -23.19 -7.01
C ILE A 346 -20.95 -24.00 -5.90
N GLN A 347 -20.23 -24.92 -5.25
CA GLN A 347 -20.76 -25.72 -4.14
C GLN A 347 -21.18 -24.85 -2.95
N GLU A 348 -20.35 -23.89 -2.57
CA GLU A 348 -20.62 -23.02 -1.42
C GLU A 348 -21.69 -21.95 -1.73
N ALA A 349 -21.82 -21.53 -3.01
CA ALA A 349 -22.79 -20.53 -3.43
C ALA A 349 -24.17 -21.10 -3.81
N SER A 350 -24.22 -22.33 -4.34
CA SER A 350 -25.43 -22.99 -4.86
C SER A 350 -25.68 -24.34 -4.19
N SER A 351 -26.34 -24.31 -3.03
CA SER A 351 -26.64 -25.52 -2.26
C SER A 351 -27.83 -26.31 -2.81
N SER A 352 -28.80 -25.67 -3.47
CA SER A 352 -30.00 -26.37 -3.98
C SER A 352 -29.89 -26.73 -5.48
N LYS A 353 -30.70 -27.71 -5.91
CA LYS A 353 -30.82 -28.09 -7.34
C LYS A 353 -31.31 -26.92 -8.19
N GLU A 354 -32.24 -26.14 -7.65
CA GLU A 354 -32.82 -24.99 -8.34
C GLU A 354 -31.78 -23.88 -8.53
N ASP A 355 -30.93 -23.62 -7.53
CA ASP A 355 -29.86 -22.62 -7.65
C ASP A 355 -28.85 -23.01 -8.73
N LYS A 356 -28.46 -24.30 -8.78
CA LYS A 356 -27.56 -24.83 -9.82
C LYS A 356 -28.17 -24.70 -11.22
N LYS A 357 -29.49 -24.89 -11.35
CA LYS A 357 -30.20 -24.68 -12.62
C LYS A 357 -30.19 -23.20 -13.02
N ARG A 358 -30.50 -22.28 -12.11
CA ARG A 358 -30.46 -20.84 -12.37
C ARG A 358 -29.05 -20.36 -12.72
N LEU A 359 -28.03 -20.87 -12.03
CA LEU A 359 -26.62 -20.62 -12.37
C LEU A 359 -26.30 -21.04 -13.80
N LYS A 360 -26.72 -22.24 -14.21
CA LYS A 360 -26.53 -22.74 -15.56
C LYS A 360 -27.16 -21.82 -16.60
N GLU A 361 -28.40 -21.38 -16.37
CA GLU A 361 -29.11 -20.44 -17.25
C GLU A 361 -28.40 -19.08 -17.31
N ALA A 362 -27.97 -18.54 -16.18
CA ALA A 362 -27.25 -17.28 -16.09
C ALA A 362 -25.90 -17.33 -16.84
N PHE A 363 -25.17 -18.45 -16.71
CA PHE A 363 -23.95 -18.69 -17.47
C PHE A 363 -24.18 -18.75 -18.98
N VAL A 364 -25.22 -19.50 -19.41
CA VAL A 364 -25.58 -19.57 -20.84
C VAL A 364 -25.90 -18.17 -21.38
N HIS A 365 -26.63 -17.35 -20.61
CA HIS A 365 -26.92 -15.98 -21.00
C HIS A 365 -25.63 -15.13 -21.10
N HIS A 366 -24.77 -15.18 -20.07
CA HIS A 366 -23.51 -14.45 -20.03
C HIS A 366 -22.63 -14.73 -21.26
N PHE A 367 -22.51 -16.01 -21.66
CA PHE A 367 -21.71 -16.40 -22.82
C PHE A 367 -22.37 -16.14 -24.17
N ARG A 368 -23.71 -16.10 -24.25
CA ARG A 368 -24.40 -15.71 -25.49
C ARG A 368 -24.24 -14.23 -25.80
N SER A 369 -24.04 -13.39 -24.78
CA SER A 369 -23.80 -11.96 -24.93
C SER A 369 -22.36 -11.57 -25.29
N GLY A 370 -21.39 -12.48 -25.13
CA GLY A 370 -19.98 -12.27 -25.52
C GLY A 370 -19.67 -12.97 -26.84
N SER A 371 -19.19 -12.24 -27.84
CA SER A 371 -18.94 -12.77 -29.20
C SER A 371 -17.84 -13.86 -29.23
N SER A 372 -18.12 -14.92 -29.99
CA SER A 372 -17.27 -16.07 -30.33
C SER A 372 -16.88 -17.02 -29.17
N ILE A 373 -17.68 -18.08 -29.00
CA ILE A 373 -17.34 -19.24 -28.17
C ILE A 373 -16.19 -19.99 -28.86
N ASP A 374 -14.96 -19.74 -28.42
CA ASP A 374 -13.77 -20.47 -28.88
C ASP A 374 -13.85 -21.97 -28.49
N GLY A 375 -13.12 -22.84 -29.19
CA GLY A 375 -13.18 -24.30 -29.02
C GLY A 375 -12.86 -24.76 -27.58
N ILE A 376 -11.91 -24.08 -26.92
CA ILE A 376 -11.51 -24.30 -25.52
C ILE A 376 -12.70 -24.02 -24.57
N LEU A 377 -13.46 -22.96 -24.85
CA LEU A 377 -14.64 -22.58 -24.07
C LEU A 377 -15.71 -23.69 -24.14
N SER A 378 -15.85 -24.37 -25.28
CA SER A 378 -16.84 -25.44 -25.46
C SER A 378 -16.57 -26.65 -24.56
N HIS A 379 -15.30 -27.03 -24.38
CA HIS A 379 -14.93 -28.15 -23.52
C HIS A 379 -15.12 -27.80 -22.05
N SER A 380 -14.68 -26.61 -21.65
CA SER A 380 -14.88 -26.07 -20.31
C SER A 380 -16.36 -26.01 -19.93
N LEU A 381 -17.21 -25.44 -20.80
CA LEU A 381 -18.65 -25.38 -20.56
C LEU A 381 -19.30 -26.76 -20.43
N LYS A 382 -18.88 -27.75 -21.23
CA LYS A 382 -19.35 -29.13 -21.09
C LYS A 382 -19.02 -29.71 -19.72
N ARG A 383 -17.80 -29.49 -19.22
CA ARG A 383 -17.39 -29.93 -17.87
C ARG A 383 -18.23 -29.26 -16.78
N LEU A 384 -18.38 -27.93 -16.86
CA LEU A 384 -19.19 -27.15 -15.92
C LEU A 384 -20.64 -27.64 -15.89
N PHE A 385 -21.26 -27.83 -17.06
CA PHE A 385 -22.63 -28.32 -17.14
C PHE A 385 -22.78 -29.75 -16.65
N LYS A 386 -21.79 -30.62 -16.88
CA LYS A 386 -21.77 -31.96 -16.29
C LYS A 386 -21.75 -31.85 -14.76
N PHE A 387 -20.89 -31.01 -14.19
CA PHE A 387 -20.81 -30.80 -12.74
C PHE A 387 -22.13 -30.29 -12.14
N LEU A 388 -22.77 -29.30 -12.78
CA LEU A 388 -24.05 -28.76 -12.34
C LEU A 388 -25.20 -29.79 -12.42
N ASN A 389 -25.11 -30.77 -13.32
CA ASN A 389 -26.10 -31.84 -13.47
C ASN A 389 -25.86 -33.05 -12.53
N VAL A 390 -24.62 -33.32 -12.07
CA VAL A 390 -24.21 -34.58 -11.38
C VAL A 390 -24.67 -34.69 -9.91
N SER A 391 -25.39 -33.72 -9.35
CA SER A 391 -25.82 -33.70 -7.94
C SER A 391 -26.90 -34.74 -7.55
N GLU A 392 -27.16 -35.77 -8.35
CA GLU A 392 -28.21 -36.77 -8.12
C GLU A 392 -27.77 -38.06 -7.41
N ALA A 393 -26.47 -38.29 -7.18
CA ALA A 393 -25.99 -39.63 -6.80
C ALA A 393 -25.38 -39.76 -5.39
N GLY A 394 -25.60 -38.82 -4.48
CA GLY A 394 -24.99 -38.93 -3.14
C GLY A 394 -25.63 -38.06 -2.08
N ALA A 395 -26.77 -38.50 -1.56
CA ALA A 395 -27.15 -38.25 -0.18
C ALA A 395 -27.16 -39.62 0.53
N PRO A 396 -26.44 -39.80 1.66
CA PRO A 396 -26.82 -40.82 2.64
C PRO A 396 -28.21 -40.51 3.22
#